data_AF-A0A2V8QKV8-F1
#
_entry.id   AF-A0A2V8QKV8-F1
#
_cell.length_a   1.000
_cell.length_b   1.000
_cell.length_c   1.000
_cell.angle_alpha   90.00
_cell.angle_beta   90.00
_cell.angle_gamma   90.00
#
_symmetry.space_group_name_H-M   'P 1'
#
loop_
_entity.id
_entity.type
_entity.pdbx_description
1 polymer ?
#
loop_
_entity_poly.entity_id
_entity_poly.type
_entity_poly.pdbx_seq_one_letter_code
_entity_poly.pdbx_strand_id
1 'polypeptide(L)'
;LVAAKRKSVGWAVGAGALIGVSCWLRANAMLLAFFWGAAIFIFVESTWRRRAFLAASVVCAALLVFAPIVLRNAITFHAFVPTGLGAGTNLLEGIGETERGAKEFGAAANDREVIEHERAALNASQVPGFDLYYPDGIQRDRARTRAALSIIAHHPFWYAGTVVRRMASVLKYAGEPNGIYGSAGINVTSRKCLALQSQGRVISFLVNVLGMLQSVLRYILLPLMLVGIYLAVRQDWRCSGLILTTIFYYLVVGSLIHTHIRYGLPMQALLTIFAAVVLTKLAEAVRRRISLRETLRAGR
;
A
#
# COMPACT_ATOMS: atom_id res chain seq x y z
N LEU A 1 -4.68 -16.89 3.90
CA LEU A 1 -5.30 -17.94 3.05
C LEU A 1 -5.25 -19.34 3.67
N VAL A 2 -4.07 -19.90 4.00
CA VAL A 2 -3.97 -21.27 4.57
C VAL A 2 -4.76 -21.40 5.88
N ALA A 3 -4.67 -20.40 6.77
CA ALA A 3 -5.44 -20.35 8.01
C ALA A 3 -6.96 -20.44 7.77
N ALA A 4 -7.48 -19.75 6.75
CA ALA A 4 -8.89 -19.78 6.37
C ALA A 4 -9.29 -21.14 5.80
N LYS A 5 -8.52 -21.68 4.84
CA LYS A 5 -8.82 -22.96 4.18
C LYS A 5 -8.75 -24.14 5.15
N ARG A 6 -7.71 -24.19 6.00
CA ARG A 6 -7.51 -25.26 7.00
C ARG A 6 -8.24 -24.99 8.32
N LYS A 7 -8.87 -23.82 8.47
CA LYS A 7 -9.55 -23.36 9.69
C LYS A 7 -8.68 -23.56 10.95
N SER A 8 -7.37 -23.36 10.80
CA SER A 8 -6.37 -23.76 11.79
C SER A 8 -5.79 -22.56 12.53
N VAL A 9 -5.78 -22.67 13.85
CA VAL A 9 -5.32 -21.63 14.77
C VAL A 9 -3.81 -21.43 14.65
N GLY A 10 -3.02 -22.49 14.49
CA GLY A 10 -1.58 -22.38 14.30
C GLY A 10 -1.21 -21.53 13.07
N TRP A 11 -1.94 -21.71 11.97
CA TRP A 11 -1.77 -20.87 10.78
C TRP A 11 -2.26 -19.43 10.97
N ALA A 12 -3.28 -19.20 11.81
CA ALA A 12 -3.73 -17.86 12.16
C ALA A 12 -2.70 -17.13 13.03
N VAL A 13 -2.15 -17.80 14.05
CA VAL A 13 -1.06 -17.30 14.88
C VAL A 13 0.17 -16.99 14.03
N GLY A 14 0.58 -17.92 13.15
CA GLY A 14 1.70 -17.69 12.24
C GLY A 14 1.49 -16.50 11.30
N ALA A 15 0.27 -16.32 10.77
CA ALA A 15 -0.08 -15.15 9.96
C ALA A 15 0.02 -13.84 10.76
N GLY A 16 -0.54 -13.82 11.98
CA GLY A 16 -0.44 -12.66 12.87
C GLY A 16 1.00 -12.34 13.25
N ALA A 17 1.79 -13.35 13.60
CA ALA A 17 3.20 -13.19 13.93
C ALA A 17 4.01 -12.60 12.77
N LEU A 18 3.78 -13.03 11.53
CA LEU A 18 4.44 -12.46 10.35
C LEU A 18 4.05 -10.98 10.13
N ILE A 19 2.79 -10.61 10.36
CA ILE A 19 2.38 -9.19 10.36
C ILE A 19 3.13 -8.43 11.45
N GLY A 20 3.18 -8.98 12.66
CA GLY A 20 3.94 -8.40 13.78
C GLY A 20 5.41 -8.17 13.42
N VAL A 21 6.11 -9.17 12.89
CA VAL A 21 7.51 -9.06 12.42
C VAL A 21 7.63 -7.98 11.34
N SER A 22 6.70 -7.90 10.40
CA SER A 22 6.73 -6.85 9.38
C SER A 22 6.63 -5.44 9.98
N CYS A 23 5.98 -5.28 11.14
CA CYS A 23 5.89 -4.01 11.86
C CYS A 23 7.22 -3.56 12.46
N TRP A 24 8.15 -4.49 12.74
CA TRP A 24 9.52 -4.15 13.13
C TRP A 24 10.32 -3.55 11.98
N LEU A 25 9.98 -3.91 10.74
CA LEU A 25 10.62 -3.37 9.54
C LEU A 25 9.96 -2.06 9.11
N ARG A 26 8.63 -1.99 9.16
CA ARG A 26 7.84 -0.80 8.78
C ARG A 26 6.51 -0.73 9.54
N ALA A 27 6.18 0.46 10.05
CA ALA A 27 4.91 0.76 10.70
C ALA A 27 3.65 0.50 9.83
N ASN A 28 3.80 0.48 8.51
CA ASN A 28 2.69 0.42 7.56
C ASN A 28 1.80 -0.81 7.66
N ALA A 29 2.26 -1.90 8.27
CA ALA A 29 1.47 -3.13 8.42
C ALA A 29 0.72 -3.22 9.76
N MET A 30 0.86 -2.23 10.65
CA MET A 30 0.33 -2.31 12.01
C MET A 30 -1.19 -2.51 12.04
N LEU A 31 -1.92 -1.76 11.21
CA LEU A 31 -3.38 -1.86 11.15
C LEU A 31 -3.85 -3.07 10.31
N LEU A 32 -2.97 -3.70 9.53
CA LEU A 32 -3.31 -4.84 8.67
C LEU A 32 -3.82 -6.04 9.47
N ALA A 33 -3.32 -6.23 10.69
CA ALA A 33 -3.76 -7.31 11.58
C ALA A 33 -5.26 -7.24 11.89
N PHE A 34 -5.80 -6.03 12.12
CA PHE A 34 -7.22 -5.83 12.39
C PHE A 34 -8.07 -6.05 11.13
N PHE A 35 -7.59 -5.58 9.97
CA PHE A 35 -8.25 -5.83 8.69
C PHE A 35 -8.31 -7.33 8.37
N TRP A 36 -7.22 -8.06 8.59
CA TRP A 36 -7.19 -9.51 8.44
C TRP A 36 -8.06 -10.24 9.46
N GLY A 37 -8.09 -9.77 10.70
CA GLY A 37 -9.01 -10.28 11.73
C GLY A 37 -10.48 -10.14 11.28
N ALA A 38 -10.88 -8.94 10.85
CA ALA A 38 -12.22 -8.68 10.32
C ALA A 38 -12.52 -9.53 9.08
N ALA A 39 -11.60 -9.63 8.13
CA ALA A 39 -11.77 -10.42 6.93
C ALA A 39 -11.89 -11.92 7.23
N ILE A 40 -11.11 -12.44 8.17
CA ILE A 40 -11.25 -13.83 8.64
C ILE A 40 -12.63 -14.03 9.26
N PHE A 41 -13.09 -13.07 10.07
CA PHE A 41 -14.41 -13.15 10.69
C PHE A 41 -15.56 -13.16 9.66
N ILE A 42 -15.47 -12.32 8.63
CA ILE A 42 -16.49 -12.17 7.59
C ILE A 42 -16.46 -13.34 6.59
N PHE A 43 -15.29 -13.65 6.02
CA PHE A 43 -15.18 -14.51 4.85
C PHE A 43 -14.93 -15.99 5.14
N VAL A 44 -14.45 -16.38 6.33
CA VAL A 44 -14.19 -17.81 6.62
C VAL A 44 -15.47 -18.58 6.87
N GLU A 45 -15.67 -19.68 6.15
CA GLU A 45 -16.79 -20.60 6.39
C GLU A 45 -16.58 -21.45 7.65
N SER A 46 -17.02 -20.94 8.79
CA SER A 46 -17.05 -21.71 10.04
C SER A 46 -18.16 -21.24 10.98
N THR A 47 -18.26 -21.83 12.17
CA THR A 47 -19.12 -21.33 13.23
C THR A 47 -18.62 -19.98 13.73
N TRP A 48 -19.52 -19.11 14.22
CA TRP A 48 -19.16 -17.76 14.66
C TRP A 48 -18.06 -17.77 15.73
N ARG A 49 -18.12 -18.71 16.69
CA ARG A 49 -17.10 -18.91 17.73
C ARG A 49 -15.73 -19.21 17.13
N ARG A 50 -15.67 -20.11 16.14
CA ARG A 50 -14.41 -20.46 15.49
C ARG A 50 -13.85 -19.31 14.66
N ARG A 51 -14.71 -18.56 13.96
CA ARG A 51 -14.31 -17.35 13.23
C ARG A 51 -13.74 -16.29 14.16
N ALA A 52 -14.44 -16.01 15.26
CA ALA A 52 -13.98 -15.07 16.29
C ALA A 52 -12.63 -15.50 16.87
N PHE A 53 -12.48 -16.79 17.19
CA PHE A 53 -11.24 -17.32 17.73
C PHE A 53 -10.07 -17.21 16.74
N LEU A 54 -10.28 -17.53 15.45
CA LEU A 54 -9.26 -17.35 14.41
C LEU A 54 -8.89 -15.88 14.21
N ALA A 55 -9.89 -14.99 14.17
CA ALA A 55 -9.68 -13.55 14.03
C ALA A 55 -8.88 -12.98 15.20
N ALA A 56 -9.29 -13.31 16.44
CA ALA A 56 -8.58 -12.93 17.66
C ALA A 56 -7.15 -13.47 17.67
N SER A 57 -6.94 -14.72 17.22
CA SER A 57 -5.61 -15.33 17.15
C SER A 57 -4.65 -14.55 16.24
N VAL A 58 -5.11 -14.07 15.07
CA VAL A 58 -4.28 -13.23 14.19
C VAL A 58 -3.93 -11.91 14.88
N VAL A 59 -4.93 -11.23 15.45
CA VAL A 59 -4.75 -9.91 16.07
C VAL A 59 -3.83 -10.02 17.29
N CYS A 60 -4.12 -10.93 18.23
CA CYS A 60 -3.32 -11.14 19.42
C CYS A 60 -1.88 -11.55 19.09
N ALA A 61 -1.67 -12.46 18.13
CA ALA A 61 -0.33 -12.85 17.73
C ALA A 61 0.47 -11.67 17.13
N ALA A 62 -0.17 -10.84 16.29
CA ALA A 62 0.48 -9.64 15.77
C ALA A 62 0.86 -8.66 16.90
N LEU A 63 -0.10 -8.34 17.78
CA LEU A 63 0.10 -7.46 18.93
C LEU A 63 1.23 -7.95 19.82
N LEU A 64 1.26 -9.24 20.18
CA LEU A 64 2.30 -9.82 21.01
C LEU A 64 3.69 -9.70 20.39
N VAL A 65 3.81 -9.89 19.07
CA VAL A 65 5.10 -9.84 18.39
C VAL A 65 5.66 -8.42 18.29
N PHE A 66 4.82 -7.40 18.07
CA PHE A 66 5.32 -6.01 18.02
C PHE A 66 5.21 -5.28 19.37
N ALA A 67 4.55 -5.82 20.39
CA ALA A 67 4.49 -5.23 21.73
C ALA A 67 5.86 -4.83 22.33
N PRO A 68 6.97 -5.58 22.13
CA PRO A 68 8.26 -5.18 22.70
C PRO A 68 8.75 -3.81 22.22
N ILE A 69 8.50 -3.42 20.96
CA ILE A 69 8.90 -2.10 20.46
C ILE A 69 8.03 -1.00 21.05
N VAL A 70 6.73 -1.26 21.24
CA VAL A 70 5.79 -0.34 21.89
C VAL A 70 6.22 -0.10 23.34
N LEU A 71 6.54 -1.18 24.06
CA LEU A 71 6.95 -1.13 25.46
C LEU A 71 8.29 -0.41 25.61
N ARG A 72 9.28 -0.72 24.76
CA ARG A 72 10.55 0.03 24.71
C ARG A 72 10.30 1.52 24.55
N ASN A 73 9.45 1.90 23.60
CA ASN A 73 9.15 3.30 23.33
C ASN A 73 8.44 3.98 24.51
N ALA A 74 7.48 3.29 25.12
CA ALA A 74 6.76 3.78 26.29
C ALA A 74 7.69 4.02 27.50
N ILE A 75 8.65 3.13 27.73
CA ILE A 75 9.61 3.25 28.83
C ILE A 75 10.68 4.31 28.52
N THR A 76 11.27 4.27 27.32
CA THR A 76 12.43 5.12 26.96
C THR A 76 12.01 6.57 26.73
N PHE A 77 10.86 6.78 26.09
CA PHE A 77 10.41 8.12 25.70
C PHE A 77 9.26 8.65 26.55
N HIS A 78 8.79 7.89 27.55
CA HIS A 78 7.64 8.23 28.38
C HIS A 78 6.40 8.62 27.56
N ALA A 79 6.25 8.01 26.39
CA ALA A 79 5.21 8.34 25.43
C ALA A 79 4.73 7.08 24.69
N PHE A 80 3.41 6.98 24.47
CA PHE A 80 2.85 5.93 23.64
C PHE A 80 3.14 6.19 22.16
N VAL A 81 4.16 5.51 21.63
CA VAL A 81 4.59 5.57 20.23
C VAL A 81 4.69 4.12 19.72
N PRO A 82 3.65 3.59 19.04
CA PRO A 82 3.56 2.15 18.77
C PRO A 82 4.73 1.57 17.97
N THR A 83 5.12 2.22 16.88
CA THR A 83 6.16 1.69 15.97
C THR A 83 7.19 2.75 15.57
N GLY A 84 6.92 4.03 15.79
CA GLY A 84 7.80 5.13 15.44
C GLY A 84 7.04 6.45 15.25
N LEU A 85 7.80 7.50 14.92
CA LEU A 85 7.28 8.82 14.56
C LEU A 85 6.97 8.90 13.06
N GLY A 86 6.30 9.98 12.66
CA GLY A 86 6.12 10.36 11.27
C GLY A 86 4.69 10.21 10.77
N ALA A 87 3.76 9.70 11.57
CA ALA A 87 2.35 9.70 11.19
C ALA A 87 1.84 11.14 11.02
N GLY A 88 2.23 12.05 11.92
CA GLY A 88 1.94 13.47 11.81
C GLY A 88 2.62 14.12 10.62
N THR A 89 3.92 13.88 10.43
CA THR A 89 4.66 14.35 9.24
C THR A 89 3.98 13.91 7.95
N ASN A 90 3.82 12.60 7.73
CA ASN A 90 3.26 12.08 6.48
C ASN A 90 1.83 12.64 6.24
N LEU A 91 1.00 12.72 7.28
CA LEU A 91 -0.36 13.24 7.13
C LEU A 91 -0.36 14.73 6.73
N LEU A 92 0.49 15.54 7.34
CA LEU A 92 0.61 16.97 7.03
C LEU A 92 1.23 17.19 5.64
N GLU A 93 2.28 16.45 5.31
CA GLU A 93 2.91 16.49 3.99
C GLU A 93 1.94 16.11 2.89
N GLY A 94 1.18 15.02 3.10
CA GLY A 94 0.13 14.66 2.17
C GLY A 94 -0.85 15.80 1.91
N ILE A 95 -1.24 16.55 2.95
CA ILE A 95 -2.08 17.74 2.76
C ILE A 95 -1.33 18.77 1.91
N GLY A 96 -0.09 19.10 2.27
CA GLY A 96 0.75 20.09 1.57
C GLY A 96 1.05 19.77 0.11
N GLU A 97 1.11 18.48 -0.29
CA GLU A 97 1.29 18.10 -1.69
C GLU A 97 0.13 18.53 -2.60
N THR A 98 -1.04 18.83 -2.04
CA THR A 98 -2.16 19.37 -2.81
C THR A 98 -2.00 20.87 -3.02
N GLU A 99 -2.41 21.39 -4.18
CA GLU A 99 -2.36 22.83 -4.45
C GLU A 99 -3.06 23.65 -3.34
N ARG A 100 -4.22 23.17 -2.89
CA ARG A 100 -4.98 23.80 -1.81
C ARG A 100 -4.25 23.73 -0.47
N GLY A 101 -3.65 22.59 -0.14
CA GLY A 101 -2.90 22.43 1.10
C GLY A 101 -1.69 23.34 1.19
N ALA A 102 -0.91 23.45 0.10
CA ALA A 102 0.22 24.37 0.02
C ALA A 102 -0.21 25.84 0.07
N LYS A 103 -1.17 26.25 -0.78
CA LYS A 103 -1.50 27.68 -0.98
C LYS A 103 -2.46 28.24 0.06
N GLU A 104 -3.49 27.50 0.45
CA GLU A 104 -4.53 28.00 1.36
C GLU A 104 -4.22 27.66 2.82
N PHE A 105 -3.68 26.45 3.09
CA PHE A 105 -3.45 26.00 4.47
C PHE A 105 -2.00 26.18 4.93
N GLY A 106 -1.08 26.54 4.03
CA GLY A 106 0.34 26.68 4.34
C GLY A 106 0.99 25.38 4.81
N ALA A 107 0.40 24.23 4.46
CA ALA A 107 0.94 22.93 4.83
C ALA A 107 2.19 22.64 3.98
N ALA A 108 3.29 22.27 4.64
CA ALA A 108 4.52 21.85 3.97
C ALA A 108 4.28 20.56 3.19
N ALA A 109 4.88 20.42 2.00
CA ALA A 109 4.70 19.27 1.10
C ALA A 109 5.80 18.21 1.21
N ASN A 110 6.90 18.50 1.90
CA ASN A 110 8.05 17.61 2.04
C ASN A 110 8.85 17.89 3.32
N ASP A 111 9.72 16.95 3.69
CA ASP A 111 10.51 17.00 4.92
C ASP A 111 11.29 18.32 5.06
N ARG A 112 11.84 18.82 3.93
CA ARG A 112 12.64 20.04 3.92
C ARG A 112 11.80 21.27 4.27
N GLU A 113 10.63 21.42 3.66
CA GLU A 113 9.71 22.52 3.97
C GLU A 113 9.21 22.43 5.43
N VAL A 114 8.91 21.23 5.93
CA VAL A 114 8.54 21.01 7.34
C VAL A 114 9.65 21.52 8.27
N ILE A 115 10.90 21.13 7.98
CA ILE A 115 12.07 21.55 8.77
C ILE A 115 12.27 23.07 8.69
N GLU A 116 12.14 23.68 7.51
CA GLU A 116 12.31 25.12 7.32
C GLU A 116 11.22 25.93 8.05
N HIS A 117 9.95 25.52 7.94
CA HIS A 117 8.84 26.15 8.65
C HIS A 117 9.00 26.10 10.17
N GLU A 118 9.36 24.93 10.71
CA GLU A 118 9.53 24.77 12.15
C GLU A 118 10.78 25.48 12.67
N ARG A 119 11.87 25.51 11.88
CA ARG A 119 13.08 26.27 12.24
C ARG A 119 12.79 27.76 12.34
N ALA A 120 11.98 28.30 11.43
CA ALA A 120 11.52 29.68 11.49
C ALA A 120 10.59 29.91 12.69
N ALA A 121 9.59 29.06 12.91
CA ALA A 121 8.62 29.20 14.00
C ALA A 121 9.26 29.10 15.39
N LEU A 122 10.30 28.29 15.55
CA LEU A 122 11.01 28.10 16.82
C LEU A 122 12.22 29.03 17.01
N ASN A 123 12.48 29.94 16.05
CA ASN A 123 13.72 30.74 16.01
C ASN A 123 15.00 29.87 16.17
N ALA A 124 14.96 28.63 15.66
CA ALA A 124 15.98 27.62 15.87
C ALA A 124 17.05 27.60 14.76
N SER A 125 17.26 28.73 14.07
CA SER A 125 18.22 28.85 12.96
C SER A 125 19.65 28.47 13.33
N GLN A 126 19.98 28.56 14.63
CA GLN A 126 21.31 28.28 15.17
C GLN A 126 21.44 26.90 15.83
N VAL A 127 20.37 26.10 15.92
CA VAL A 127 20.44 24.79 16.60
C VAL A 127 21.16 23.77 15.68
N PRO A 128 22.37 23.29 16.05
CA PRO A 128 23.10 22.34 15.22
C PRO A 128 22.33 21.02 15.16
N GLY A 129 22.24 20.43 13.96
CA GLY A 129 21.57 19.14 13.76
C GLY A 129 20.05 19.20 13.88
N PHE A 130 19.43 20.38 13.80
CA PHE A 130 17.97 20.50 13.73
C PHE A 130 17.42 19.77 12.49
N ASP A 131 16.67 18.70 12.74
CA ASP A 131 16.14 17.79 11.73
C ASP A 131 14.66 17.48 12.02
N LEU A 132 14.02 16.62 11.23
CA LEU A 132 12.59 16.32 11.29
C LEU A 132 12.11 15.86 12.68
N TYR A 133 12.95 15.13 13.40
CA TYR A 133 12.62 14.57 14.72
C TYR A 133 13.55 15.03 15.85
N TYR A 134 14.58 15.82 15.56
CA TYR A 134 15.48 16.36 16.58
C TYR A 134 15.30 17.88 16.69
N PRO A 135 15.18 18.45 17.91
CA PRO A 135 15.34 17.80 19.22
C PRO A 135 14.10 17.08 19.74
N ASP A 136 12.89 17.62 19.51
CA ASP A 136 11.67 17.18 20.20
C ASP A 136 10.68 16.44 19.30
N GLY A 137 11.13 15.36 18.65
CA GLY A 137 10.39 14.69 17.58
C GLY A 137 8.98 14.23 17.95
N ILE A 138 8.76 13.75 19.18
CA ILE A 138 7.43 13.29 19.63
C ILE A 138 6.45 14.45 19.74
N GLN A 139 6.87 15.56 20.33
CA GLN A 139 6.01 16.73 20.51
C GLN A 139 5.69 17.37 19.16
N ARG A 140 6.71 17.48 18.29
CA ARG A 140 6.58 18.03 16.93
C ARG A 140 5.68 17.15 16.05
N ASP A 141 5.85 15.83 16.05
CA ASP A 141 4.98 14.93 15.28
C ASP A 141 3.52 15.02 15.76
N ARG A 142 3.28 15.09 17.08
CA ARG A 142 1.93 15.32 17.63
C ARG A 142 1.35 16.68 17.25
N ALA A 143 2.17 17.73 17.19
CA ALA A 143 1.75 19.05 16.73
C ALA A 143 1.33 18.99 15.25
N ARG A 144 2.13 18.32 14.39
CA ARG A 144 1.79 18.09 12.97
C ARG A 144 0.51 17.29 12.83
N THR A 145 0.32 16.22 13.61
CA THR A 145 -0.95 15.46 13.62
C THR A 145 -2.14 16.35 13.96
N ARG A 146 -2.04 17.17 15.02
CA ARG A 146 -3.13 18.07 15.42
C ARG A 146 -3.43 19.12 14.34
N ALA A 147 -2.40 19.71 13.74
CA ALA A 147 -2.55 20.66 12.65
C ALA A 147 -3.26 20.03 11.44
N ALA A 148 -2.80 18.86 11.01
CA ALA A 148 -3.41 18.13 9.90
C ALA A 148 -4.86 17.72 10.19
N LEU A 149 -5.14 17.17 11.38
CA LEU A 149 -6.50 16.82 11.78
C LEU A 149 -7.42 18.03 11.89
N SER A 150 -6.91 19.19 12.32
CA SER A 150 -7.67 20.44 12.33
C SER A 150 -8.09 20.83 10.90
N ILE A 151 -7.17 20.80 9.93
CA ILE A 151 -7.49 21.08 8.52
C ILE A 151 -8.55 20.09 8.00
N ILE A 152 -8.39 18.79 8.27
CA ILE A 152 -9.32 17.76 7.84
C ILE A 152 -10.71 17.98 8.45
N ALA A 153 -10.78 18.33 9.75
CA ALA A 153 -12.04 18.57 10.45
C ALA A 153 -12.81 19.78 9.87
N HIS A 154 -12.10 20.84 9.46
CA HIS A 154 -12.71 22.02 8.82
C HIS A 154 -13.04 21.79 7.34
N HIS A 155 -12.40 20.82 6.67
CA HIS A 155 -12.55 20.56 5.24
C HIS A 155 -12.75 19.07 4.88
N PRO A 156 -13.74 18.36 5.48
CA PRO A 156 -13.84 16.90 5.40
C PRO A 156 -14.13 16.39 3.99
N PHE A 157 -15.05 17.03 3.26
CA PHE A 157 -15.41 16.61 1.90
C PHE A 157 -14.28 16.84 0.89
N TRP A 158 -13.55 17.94 1.04
CA TRP A 158 -12.37 18.21 0.22
C TRP A 158 -11.31 17.13 0.46
N TYR A 159 -11.02 16.84 1.72
CA TYR A 159 -10.03 15.83 2.07
C TYR A 159 -10.44 14.43 1.57
N ALA A 160 -11.71 14.06 1.72
CA ALA A 160 -12.25 12.82 1.14
C ALA A 160 -12.04 12.76 -0.38
N GLY A 161 -12.24 13.88 -1.08
CA GLY A 161 -11.93 14.01 -2.51
C GLY A 161 -10.44 13.78 -2.81
N THR A 162 -9.55 14.34 -2.00
CA THR A 162 -8.10 14.11 -2.10
C THR A 162 -7.75 12.63 -1.92
N VAL A 163 -8.33 11.96 -0.92
CA VAL A 163 -8.13 10.53 -0.66
C VAL A 163 -8.58 9.68 -1.86
N VAL A 164 -9.74 9.96 -2.45
CA VAL A 164 -10.23 9.24 -3.65
C VAL A 164 -9.28 9.45 -4.84
N ARG A 165 -8.79 10.67 -5.06
CA ARG A 165 -7.81 10.96 -6.13
C ARG A 165 -6.49 10.22 -5.93
N ARG A 166 -6.02 10.11 -4.69
CA ARG A 166 -4.86 9.29 -4.32
C ARG A 166 -5.11 7.81 -4.60
N MET A 167 -6.24 7.26 -4.16
CA MET A 167 -6.61 5.86 -4.46
C MET A 167 -6.58 5.59 -5.97
N ALA A 168 -7.17 6.47 -6.77
CA ALA A 168 -7.17 6.36 -8.23
C ALA A 168 -5.75 6.41 -8.81
N SER A 169 -4.88 7.26 -8.25
CA SER A 169 -3.50 7.42 -8.69
C SER A 169 -2.58 6.27 -8.28
N VAL A 170 -2.80 5.65 -7.11
CA VAL A 170 -2.08 4.43 -6.68
C VAL A 170 -2.47 3.23 -7.56
N LEU A 171 -3.72 3.19 -8.03
CA LEU A 171 -4.19 2.20 -9.02
C LEU A 171 -3.70 2.50 -10.43
N LYS A 172 -3.27 3.74 -10.70
CA LYS A 172 -2.75 4.15 -12.00
C LYS A 172 -1.41 3.48 -12.24
N TYR A 173 -1.45 2.40 -13.02
CA TYR A 173 -0.24 1.75 -13.50
C TYR A 173 0.49 2.65 -14.51
N ALA A 174 -0.24 3.47 -15.29
CA ALA A 174 0.26 4.20 -16.46
C ALA A 174 0.41 5.72 -16.34
N GLY A 175 1.09 6.34 -17.30
CA GLY A 175 1.32 7.80 -17.38
C GLY A 175 2.61 8.28 -16.73
N GLU A 176 2.73 9.60 -16.62
CA GLU A 176 3.84 10.24 -15.92
C GLU A 176 3.75 9.95 -14.41
N PRO A 177 4.90 9.72 -13.74
CA PRO A 177 4.94 9.64 -12.30
C PRO A 177 4.44 10.98 -11.75
N ASN A 178 3.52 10.89 -10.80
CA ASN A 178 3.02 12.05 -10.09
C ASN A 178 3.46 11.89 -8.64
N GLY A 179 4.41 12.74 -8.22
CA GLY A 179 4.95 12.72 -6.86
C GLY A 179 3.86 12.90 -5.81
N ILE A 180 2.90 13.79 -6.06
CA ILE A 180 1.80 14.19 -5.16
C ILE A 180 0.82 13.05 -4.88
N TYR A 181 0.63 12.14 -5.84
CA TYR A 181 -0.37 11.07 -5.72
C TYR A 181 0.21 9.66 -5.81
N GLY A 182 1.54 9.52 -5.71
CA GLY A 182 2.21 8.22 -5.64
C GLY A 182 2.11 7.36 -6.90
N SER A 183 1.86 7.95 -8.07
CA SER A 183 1.82 7.19 -9.33
C SER A 183 3.20 6.62 -9.63
N ALA A 184 3.24 5.30 -9.86
CA ALA A 184 4.49 4.59 -10.07
C ALA A 184 5.24 5.05 -11.32
N GLY A 185 4.49 5.49 -12.35
CA GLY A 185 5.01 6.11 -13.57
C GLY A 185 6.27 5.46 -14.12
N ILE A 186 6.38 4.13 -14.01
CA ILE A 186 7.64 3.44 -14.26
C ILE A 186 7.91 3.56 -15.75
N ASN A 187 8.95 4.32 -16.10
CA ASN A 187 9.37 4.59 -17.46
C ASN A 187 10.84 4.20 -17.56
N VAL A 188 11.07 2.90 -17.77
CA VAL A 188 12.40 2.31 -17.92
C VAL A 188 12.90 2.68 -19.31
N THR A 189 13.84 3.60 -19.37
CA THR A 189 14.57 3.91 -20.60
C THR A 189 16.05 3.85 -20.30
N SER A 190 16.86 3.52 -21.30
CA SER A 190 18.31 3.50 -21.14
C SER A 190 18.85 4.84 -20.67
N ARG A 191 18.25 5.96 -21.11
CA ARG A 191 18.62 7.32 -20.68
C ARG A 191 18.41 7.56 -19.18
N LYS A 192 17.39 6.95 -18.58
CA LYS A 192 17.07 7.09 -17.15
C LYS A 192 17.78 6.07 -16.28
N CYS A 193 18.04 4.87 -16.81
CA CYS A 193 18.50 3.73 -16.02
C CYS A 193 19.99 3.39 -16.19
N LEU A 194 20.65 3.88 -17.25
CA LEU A 194 22.04 3.55 -17.54
C LEU A 194 22.93 4.81 -17.51
N ALA A 195 24.17 4.62 -17.02
CA ALA A 195 25.21 5.64 -17.09
C ALA A 195 25.50 6.04 -18.55
N LEU A 196 25.89 7.29 -18.78
CA LEU A 196 26.17 7.87 -20.11
C LEU A 196 27.06 6.97 -20.99
N GLN A 197 28.12 6.38 -20.41
CA GLN A 197 29.05 5.48 -21.10
C GLN A 197 28.43 4.15 -21.61
N SER A 198 27.30 3.75 -21.04
CA SER A 198 26.57 2.52 -21.38
C SER A 198 25.37 2.79 -22.30
N GLN A 199 25.03 4.06 -22.53
CA GLN A 199 24.00 4.45 -23.49
C GLN A 199 24.51 4.18 -24.92
N GLY A 200 23.65 3.67 -25.79
CA GLY A 200 24.02 3.29 -27.17
C GLY A 200 24.61 1.87 -27.34
N ARG A 201 24.91 1.16 -26.24
CA ARG A 201 25.34 -0.26 -26.30
C ARG A 201 24.16 -1.23 -26.38
N VAL A 202 24.42 -2.52 -26.61
CA VAL A 202 23.38 -3.58 -26.64
C VAL A 202 22.49 -3.58 -25.40
N ILE A 203 23.05 -3.31 -24.22
CA ILE A 203 22.27 -3.20 -22.98
C ILE A 203 21.24 -2.06 -23.03
N SER A 204 21.51 -0.96 -23.73
CA SER A 204 20.55 0.13 -23.94
C SER A 204 19.35 -0.34 -24.75
N PHE A 205 19.58 -1.16 -25.79
CA PHE A 205 18.49 -1.75 -26.57
C PHE A 205 17.64 -2.67 -25.71
N LEU A 206 18.24 -3.57 -24.92
CA LEU A 206 17.50 -4.47 -24.02
C LEU A 206 16.66 -3.71 -22.99
N VAL A 207 17.23 -2.68 -22.35
CA VAL A 207 16.52 -1.82 -21.39
C VAL A 207 15.34 -1.12 -22.06
N ASN A 208 15.49 -0.64 -23.29
CA ASN A 208 14.40 0.00 -24.03
C ASN A 208 13.32 -1.00 -24.45
N VAL A 209 13.68 -2.22 -24.86
CA VAL A 209 12.70 -3.29 -25.14
C VAL A 209 11.92 -3.66 -23.90
N LEU A 210 12.59 -3.82 -22.75
CA LEU A 210 11.92 -4.02 -21.46
C LEU A 210 11.01 -2.83 -21.12
N GLY A 211 11.47 -1.60 -21.36
CA GLY A 211 10.67 -0.39 -21.20
C GLY A 211 9.40 -0.37 -22.06
N MET A 212 9.50 -0.78 -23.33
CA MET A 212 8.37 -0.90 -24.24
C MET A 212 7.37 -1.96 -23.76
N LEU A 213 7.85 -3.16 -23.41
CA LEU A 213 7.02 -4.24 -22.86
C LEU A 213 6.32 -3.79 -21.59
N GLN A 214 7.05 -3.15 -20.69
CA GLN A 214 6.51 -2.60 -19.46
C GLN A 214 5.44 -1.54 -19.75
N SER A 215 5.66 -0.65 -20.73
CA SER A 215 4.70 0.38 -21.13
C SER A 215 3.39 -0.24 -21.65
N VAL A 216 3.47 -1.28 -22.48
CA VAL A 216 2.28 -2.01 -22.98
C VAL A 216 1.55 -2.72 -21.84
N LEU A 217 2.28 -3.49 -21.02
CA LEU A 217 1.72 -4.20 -19.86
C LEU A 217 0.99 -3.25 -18.93
N ARG A 218 1.51 -2.04 -18.76
CA ARG A 218 0.93 -0.98 -17.94
C ARG A 218 -0.53 -0.65 -18.24
N TYR A 219 -0.88 -0.56 -19.52
CA TYR A 219 -2.23 -0.20 -19.96
C TYR A 219 -3.17 -1.40 -19.96
N ILE A 220 -2.63 -2.61 -20.13
CA ILE A 220 -3.40 -3.86 -20.20
C ILE A 220 -3.65 -4.44 -18.81
N LEU A 221 -2.70 -4.30 -17.88
CA LEU A 221 -2.76 -4.94 -16.58
C LEU A 221 -3.95 -4.48 -15.75
N LEU A 222 -4.24 -3.18 -15.67
CA LEU A 222 -5.37 -2.71 -14.87
C LEU A 222 -6.72 -3.29 -15.35
N PRO A 223 -7.08 -3.23 -16.65
CA PRO A 223 -8.26 -3.95 -17.16
C PRO A 223 -8.26 -5.45 -16.83
N LEU A 224 -7.12 -6.14 -17.01
CA LEU A 224 -7.02 -7.56 -16.67
C LEU A 224 -7.21 -7.82 -15.18
N MET A 225 -6.68 -6.96 -14.31
CA MET A 225 -6.86 -7.05 -12.86
C MET A 225 -8.33 -6.88 -12.50
N LEU A 226 -9.03 -5.89 -13.06
CA LEU A 226 -10.45 -5.63 -12.79
C LEU A 226 -11.35 -6.79 -13.27
N VAL A 227 -11.15 -7.28 -14.50
CA VAL A 227 -11.86 -8.46 -15.01
C VAL A 227 -11.51 -9.69 -14.17
N GLY A 228 -10.26 -9.84 -13.77
CA GLY A 228 -9.78 -10.92 -12.91
C GLY A 228 -10.44 -10.93 -11.55
N ILE A 229 -10.59 -9.76 -10.92
CA ILE A 229 -11.33 -9.60 -9.66
C ILE A 229 -12.77 -10.04 -9.85
N TYR A 230 -13.43 -9.58 -10.91
CA TYR A 230 -14.81 -9.98 -11.20
C TYR A 230 -14.96 -11.50 -11.36
N LEU A 231 -14.10 -12.13 -12.17
CA LEU A 231 -14.10 -13.58 -12.38
C LEU A 231 -13.78 -14.36 -11.10
N ALA A 232 -12.78 -13.93 -10.33
CA ALA A 232 -12.38 -14.56 -9.09
C ALA A 232 -13.47 -14.46 -8.02
N VAL A 233 -14.12 -13.31 -7.87
CA VAL A 233 -15.24 -13.12 -6.94
C VAL A 233 -16.44 -14.00 -7.33
N ARG A 234 -16.73 -14.13 -8.63
CA ARG A 234 -17.78 -15.05 -9.12
C ARG A 234 -17.45 -16.51 -8.83
N GLN A 235 -16.17 -16.89 -8.84
CA GLN A 235 -15.72 -18.26 -8.58
C GLN A 235 -15.67 -18.58 -7.07
N ASP A 236 -15.08 -17.69 -6.28
CA ASP A 236 -14.93 -17.83 -4.83
C ASP A 236 -14.80 -16.43 -4.19
N TRP A 237 -15.95 -15.85 -3.84
CA TRP A 237 -16.01 -14.52 -3.24
C TRP A 237 -15.32 -14.44 -1.86
N ARG A 238 -15.20 -15.56 -1.15
CA ARG A 238 -14.60 -15.61 0.19
C ARG A 238 -13.09 -15.58 0.11
N CYS A 239 -12.49 -16.44 -0.72
CA CYS A 239 -11.05 -16.41 -0.96
C CYS A 239 -10.63 -15.08 -1.59
N SER A 240 -11.39 -14.60 -2.57
CA SER A 240 -11.14 -13.30 -3.21
C SER A 240 -11.24 -12.15 -2.20
N GLY A 241 -12.25 -12.15 -1.33
CA GLY A 241 -12.41 -11.15 -0.25
C GLY A 241 -11.22 -11.12 0.71
N LEU A 242 -10.66 -12.26 1.08
CA LEU A 242 -9.45 -12.33 1.92
C LEU A 242 -8.22 -11.72 1.24
N ILE A 243 -8.01 -11.95 -0.06
CA ILE A 243 -6.90 -11.34 -0.82
C ILE A 243 -7.14 -9.83 -0.97
N LEU A 244 -8.35 -9.45 -1.39
CA LEU A 244 -8.76 -8.07 -1.59
C LEU A 244 -8.66 -7.24 -0.30
N THR A 245 -8.78 -7.85 0.88
CA THR A 245 -8.60 -7.15 2.16
C THR A 245 -7.23 -6.47 2.26
N THR A 246 -6.16 -7.14 1.83
CA THR A 246 -4.80 -6.54 1.86
C THR A 246 -4.68 -5.43 0.84
N ILE A 247 -5.28 -5.63 -0.35
CA ILE A 247 -5.31 -4.61 -1.40
C ILE A 247 -6.03 -3.36 -0.90
N PHE A 248 -7.23 -3.54 -0.35
CA PHE A 248 -8.07 -2.49 0.19
C PHE A 248 -7.41 -1.78 1.37
N TYR A 249 -6.73 -2.52 2.24
CA TYR A 249 -5.96 -1.95 3.34
C TYR A 249 -4.93 -0.91 2.85
N TYR A 250 -4.04 -1.31 1.94
CA TYR A 250 -3.01 -0.40 1.43
C TYR A 250 -3.62 0.73 0.59
N LEU A 251 -4.70 0.45 -0.13
CA LEU A 251 -5.40 1.45 -0.92
C LEU A 251 -6.04 2.51 -0.03
N VAL A 252 -6.77 2.13 1.01
CA VAL A 252 -7.49 3.08 1.88
C VAL A 252 -6.57 3.69 2.91
N VAL A 253 -5.92 2.89 3.75
CA VAL A 253 -5.09 3.39 4.86
C VAL A 253 -3.88 4.16 4.32
N GLY A 254 -3.26 3.68 3.24
CA GLY A 254 -2.18 4.41 2.58
C GLY A 254 -2.65 5.76 2.02
N SER A 255 -3.83 5.81 1.40
CA SER A 255 -4.38 7.05 0.82
C SER A 255 -4.83 8.07 1.87
N LEU A 256 -5.20 7.61 3.07
CA LEU A 256 -5.58 8.45 4.21
C LEU A 256 -4.42 9.16 4.90
N ILE A 257 -3.17 8.76 4.67
CA ILE A 257 -2.02 9.42 5.30
C ILE A 257 -1.26 10.14 4.20
N HIS A 258 -0.52 9.35 3.42
CA HIS A 258 0.38 9.84 2.38
C HIS A 258 0.72 8.70 1.43
N THR A 259 0.64 8.96 0.13
CA THR A 259 0.85 7.93 -0.89
C THR A 259 2.15 8.14 -1.62
N HIS A 260 3.19 7.46 -1.16
CA HIS A 260 4.34 7.18 -2.02
C HIS A 260 4.14 5.88 -2.79
N ILE A 261 4.75 5.79 -3.96
CA ILE A 261 4.80 4.60 -4.82
C ILE A 261 5.10 3.31 -4.03
N ARG A 262 6.04 3.38 -3.08
CA ARG A 262 6.50 2.23 -2.29
C ARG A 262 5.42 1.59 -1.42
N TYR A 263 4.34 2.32 -1.11
CA TYR A 263 3.20 1.80 -0.34
C TYR A 263 2.19 1.07 -1.22
N GLY A 264 2.14 1.39 -2.52
CA GLY A 264 1.30 0.69 -3.50
C GLY A 264 1.88 -0.65 -3.97
N LEU A 265 3.20 -0.86 -3.86
CA LEU A 265 3.87 -2.07 -4.40
C LEU A 265 3.31 -3.40 -3.84
N PRO A 266 3.08 -3.57 -2.52
CA PRO A 266 2.50 -4.81 -2.01
C PRO A 266 1.09 -5.08 -2.56
N MET A 267 0.28 -4.03 -2.69
CA MET A 267 -1.05 -4.11 -3.28
C MET A 267 -0.97 -4.53 -4.75
N GLN A 268 -0.10 -3.88 -5.52
CA GLN A 268 0.08 -4.16 -6.95
C GLN A 268 0.53 -5.61 -7.20
N ALA A 269 1.43 -6.13 -6.38
CA ALA A 269 1.86 -7.53 -6.43
C ALA A 269 0.72 -8.53 -6.17
N LEU A 270 -0.26 -8.17 -5.34
CA LEU A 270 -1.46 -8.99 -5.13
C LEU A 270 -2.48 -8.84 -6.25
N LEU A 271 -2.60 -7.63 -6.82
CA LEU A 271 -3.50 -7.39 -7.96
C LEU A 271 -3.12 -8.23 -9.19
N THR A 272 -1.83 -8.46 -9.44
CA THR A 272 -1.38 -9.28 -10.58
C THR A 272 -1.86 -10.74 -10.50
N ILE A 273 -2.16 -11.26 -9.29
CA ILE A 273 -2.79 -12.57 -9.12
C ILE A 273 -4.14 -12.61 -9.87
N PHE A 274 -4.93 -11.53 -9.80
CA PHE A 274 -6.21 -11.47 -10.51
C PHE A 274 -6.03 -11.37 -12.02
N ALA A 275 -5.02 -10.63 -12.51
CA ALA A 275 -4.69 -10.65 -13.93
C ALA A 275 -4.36 -12.07 -14.43
N ALA A 276 -3.62 -12.85 -13.63
CA ALA A 276 -3.30 -14.25 -13.95
C ALA A 276 -4.54 -15.16 -14.04
N VAL A 277 -5.60 -14.88 -13.26
CA VAL A 277 -6.89 -15.59 -13.37
C VAL A 277 -7.49 -15.40 -14.77
N VAL A 278 -7.48 -14.19 -15.31
CA VAL A 278 -7.99 -13.91 -16.68
C VAL A 278 -7.20 -14.68 -17.72
N LEU A 279 -5.87 -14.61 -17.65
CA LEU A 279 -4.98 -15.29 -18.60
C LEU A 279 -5.18 -16.82 -18.57
N THR A 280 -5.36 -17.39 -17.38
CA THR A 280 -5.63 -18.82 -17.21
C THR A 280 -6.96 -19.22 -17.85
N LYS A 281 -8.02 -18.42 -17.64
CA LYS A 281 -9.34 -18.66 -18.24
C LYS A 281 -9.34 -18.52 -19.76
N LEU A 282 -8.61 -17.55 -20.30
CA LEU A 282 -8.42 -17.40 -21.74
C LEU A 282 -7.70 -18.61 -22.33
N ALA A 283 -6.62 -19.08 -21.69
CA ALA A 283 -5.89 -20.26 -22.13
C ALA A 283 -6.77 -21.53 -22.11
N GLU A 284 -7.57 -21.73 -21.05
CA GLU A 284 -8.55 -22.82 -20.98
C GLU A 284 -9.57 -22.76 -22.12
N ALA A 285 -10.11 -21.58 -22.43
CA ALA A 285 -11.07 -21.38 -23.50
C ALA A 285 -10.49 -21.68 -24.89
N VAL A 286 -9.24 -21.27 -25.14
CA VAL A 286 -8.53 -21.57 -26.39
C VAL A 286 -8.31 -23.06 -26.54
N ARG A 287 -7.82 -23.76 -25.49
CA ARG A 287 -7.60 -25.22 -25.53
C ARG A 287 -8.89 -25.99 -25.81
N ARG A 288 -10.01 -25.60 -25.18
CA ARG A 288 -11.32 -26.22 -25.44
C ARG A 288 -11.75 -26.06 -26.91
N ARG A 289 -11.54 -24.87 -27.50
CA ARG A 289 -11.87 -24.64 -28.92
C ARG A 289 -11.02 -25.47 -29.87
N ILE A 290 -9.74 -25.65 -29.57
CA ILE A 290 -8.84 -26.49 -30.37
C ILE A 290 -9.31 -27.95 -30.31
N SER A 291 -9.55 -28.48 -29.11
CA SER A 291 -10.02 -29.87 -28.91
C SER A 291 -11.37 -30.16 -29.60
N LEU A 292 -12.32 -29.20 -29.57
CA LEU A 292 -13.59 -29.34 -30.29
C LEU A 292 -13.40 -29.40 -31.82
N ARG A 293 -12.46 -28.62 -32.38
CA ARG A 293 -12.15 -28.65 -33.81
C ARG A 293 -11.51 -29.97 -34.24
N GLU A 294 -10.65 -30.55 -33.41
CA GLU A 294 -10.04 -31.85 -33.66
C GLU A 294 -11.10 -32.96 -33.65
N THR A 295 -12.01 -32.93 -32.66
CA THR A 295 -13.12 -33.90 -32.57
C THR A 295 -14.05 -33.83 -33.79
N LEU A 296 -14.39 -32.63 -34.24
CA LEU A 296 -15.22 -32.42 -35.44
C LEU A 296 -14.54 -32.85 -36.75
N ARG A 297 -13.20 -32.80 -36.81
CA ARG A 297 -12.43 -33.28 -37.97
C ARG A 297 -12.31 -34.80 -38.00
N ALA A 298 -12.21 -35.44 -36.83
CA ALA A 298 -12.10 -36.90 -36.74
C ALA A 298 -13.42 -37.63 -37.03
N GLY A 299 -14.57 -36.95 -36.92
CA GLY A 299 -15.89 -37.51 -37.21
C GLY A 299 -16.40 -37.30 -38.64
N ARG A 300 -15.59 -36.75 -39.55
CA ARG A 300 -15.88 -36.63 -40.98
C ARG A 300 -15.00 -37.60 -41.76
#